data_AF-A0A1Y4J4M5-F1
#
_entry.id   AF-A0A1Y4J4M5-F1
#
_cell.length_a   1.000
_cell.length_b   1.000
_cell.length_c   1.000
_cell.angle_alpha   90.00
_cell.angle_beta   90.00
_cell.angle_gamma   90.00
#
_symmetry.space_group_name_H-M   'P 1'
#
loop_
_entity.id
_entity.type
_entity.pdbx_description
1 polymer ?
#
loop_
_entity_poly.entity_id
_entity_poly.type
_entity_poly.pdbx_seq_one_letter_code
_entity_poly.pdbx_strand_id
1 'polypeptide(L)'
;MALQDKKIMPPPWLAHREIERYSIGWRMGYGEDYIDRFGDWLDTLSPEERTEYRALFPEPVTWKGWWDDEDSSKVLEHGDFLVDVWQPEGQPKYTRQWLQQEFAAGKTRKLCLFWGHQPSEDGQLTKSCLSQWWMEDFYTTADSYLCMEQYMMAGKAELFSDNEIREQILKCSDPKQIKALGRKVRGFDQKVWDKFKYAIVLLGNWHKFSQNRELREFLLSTGDSVLVEASPYDNIWGIRLPASSPEAQDPIKWRGQNLLGFALMEVRDELRRVTENEMLCDWSSVWET
;
A
#
# COMPACT_ATOMS: atom_id res chain seq x y z
N MET A 1 3.35 -30.57 -10.33
CA MET A 1 3.66 -29.17 -10.67
C MET A 1 4.85 -29.22 -11.61
N ALA A 2 4.85 -28.50 -12.73
CA ALA A 2 5.98 -28.48 -13.66
C ALA A 2 7.25 -27.91 -12.99
N LEU A 3 7.08 -26.99 -12.03
CA LEU A 3 8.16 -26.39 -11.24
C LEU A 3 8.62 -27.20 -10.02
N GLN A 4 8.12 -28.42 -9.78
CA GLN A 4 8.30 -29.14 -8.52
C GLN A 4 9.76 -29.42 -8.13
N ASP A 5 10.64 -29.60 -9.12
CA ASP A 5 12.06 -29.91 -8.89
C ASP A 5 12.99 -28.70 -9.18
N LYS A 6 12.41 -27.51 -9.38
CA LYS A 6 13.16 -26.28 -9.67
C LYS A 6 13.43 -25.51 -8.38
N LYS A 7 14.61 -24.88 -8.32
CA LYS A 7 14.86 -23.78 -7.40
C LYS A 7 14.16 -22.55 -7.95
N ILE A 8 13.02 -22.19 -7.35
CA ILE A 8 12.17 -21.11 -7.84
C ILE A 8 12.75 -19.77 -7.38
N MET A 9 13.21 -18.92 -8.30
CA MET A 9 13.62 -17.55 -7.94
C MET A 9 12.37 -16.70 -7.64
N PRO A 10 12.39 -15.85 -6.59
CA PRO A 10 11.29 -14.93 -6.37
C PRO A 10 11.16 -13.92 -7.53
N PRO A 11 9.96 -13.50 -7.91
CA PRO A 11 9.82 -12.44 -8.89
C PRO A 11 10.42 -11.13 -8.36
N PRO A 12 10.82 -10.18 -9.23
CA PRO A 12 11.51 -8.95 -8.83
C PRO A 12 10.79 -8.14 -7.75
N TRP A 13 9.46 -8.05 -7.82
CA TRP A 13 8.62 -7.34 -6.83
C TRP A 13 8.51 -8.02 -5.46
N LEU A 14 8.91 -9.30 -5.33
CA LEU A 14 9.02 -9.98 -4.03
C LEU A 14 10.46 -9.92 -3.51
N ALA A 15 11.46 -10.00 -4.40
CA ALA A 15 12.87 -9.98 -4.07
C ALA A 15 13.34 -8.61 -3.56
N HIS A 16 12.99 -7.55 -4.29
CA HIS A 16 13.34 -6.16 -3.96
C HIS A 16 12.07 -5.30 -3.98
N ARG A 17 11.33 -5.32 -2.87
CA ARG A 17 10.01 -4.66 -2.72
C ARG A 17 10.09 -3.14 -2.71
N GLU A 18 11.28 -2.63 -2.45
CA GLU A 18 11.64 -1.22 -2.42
C GLU A 18 12.06 -0.67 -3.79
N ILE A 19 12.45 -1.54 -4.75
CA ILE A 19 12.82 -1.11 -6.10
C ILE A 19 11.58 -1.20 -7.00
N GLU A 20 11.01 -0.06 -7.35
CA GLU A 20 9.85 0.01 -8.26
C GLU A 20 10.21 -0.47 -9.68
N ARG A 21 9.21 -0.93 -10.44
CA ARG A 21 9.36 -1.54 -11.78
C ARG A 21 10.29 -0.75 -12.72
N TYR A 22 10.12 0.57 -12.75
CA TYR A 22 10.86 1.46 -13.66
C TYR A 22 12.03 2.20 -13.00
N SER A 23 12.37 1.84 -11.77
CA SER A 23 13.51 2.41 -11.08
C SER A 23 14.81 2.12 -11.84
N ILE A 24 15.68 3.11 -11.90
CA ILE A 24 17.04 2.93 -12.42
C ILE A 24 17.85 1.93 -11.58
N GLY A 25 17.39 1.60 -10.38
CA GLY A 25 18.00 0.60 -9.49
C GLY A 25 18.10 -0.81 -10.12
N TRP A 26 17.25 -1.13 -11.09
CA TRP A 26 17.33 -2.38 -11.87
C TRP A 26 18.38 -2.36 -12.98
N ARG A 27 18.98 -1.21 -13.31
CA ARG A 27 19.93 -1.05 -14.43
C ARG A 27 21.29 -0.48 -14.03
N MET A 28 21.34 0.22 -12.90
CA MET A 28 22.53 0.92 -12.42
C MET A 28 22.61 0.88 -10.88
N GLY A 29 21.90 -0.05 -10.24
CA GLY A 29 21.80 -0.16 -8.80
C GLY A 29 21.99 -1.60 -8.33
N TYR A 30 21.78 -1.85 -7.04
CA TYR A 30 22.01 -3.17 -6.44
C TYR A 30 21.01 -4.24 -6.90
N GLY A 31 19.94 -3.87 -7.63
CA GLY A 31 18.99 -4.83 -8.22
C GLY A 31 19.40 -5.34 -9.60
N GLU A 32 20.41 -4.74 -10.26
CA GLU A 32 20.85 -5.09 -11.62
C GLU A 32 21.30 -6.55 -11.72
N ASP A 33 22.20 -6.97 -10.84
CA ASP A 33 22.67 -8.37 -10.80
C ASP A 33 21.50 -9.36 -10.61
N TYR A 34 20.54 -9.02 -9.75
CA TYR A 34 19.38 -9.86 -9.50
C TYR A 34 18.49 -10.00 -10.73
N ILE A 35 18.17 -8.90 -11.42
CA ILE A 35 17.26 -8.94 -12.56
C ILE A 35 17.86 -9.70 -13.75
N ASP A 36 19.18 -9.60 -13.94
CA ASP A 36 19.91 -10.35 -14.97
C ASP A 36 19.89 -11.85 -14.67
N ARG A 37 20.26 -12.26 -13.45
CA ARG A 37 20.20 -13.67 -13.03
C ARG A 37 18.78 -14.23 -13.06
N PHE A 38 17.79 -13.42 -12.69
CA PHE A 38 16.39 -13.78 -12.77
C PHE A 38 15.96 -14.03 -14.23
N GLY A 39 16.39 -13.17 -15.16
CA GLY A 39 16.15 -13.33 -16.59
C GLY A 39 16.76 -14.61 -17.13
N ASP A 40 18.05 -14.86 -16.85
CA ASP A 40 18.76 -16.07 -17.24
C ASP A 40 18.07 -17.34 -16.72
N TRP A 41 17.65 -17.32 -15.45
CA TRP A 41 16.91 -18.42 -14.84
C TRP A 41 15.55 -18.64 -15.50
N LEU A 42 14.79 -17.57 -15.73
CA LEU A 42 13.49 -17.63 -16.40
C LEU A 42 13.64 -18.19 -17.81
N ASP A 43 14.77 -17.91 -18.47
CA ASP A 43 15.09 -18.44 -19.79
C ASP A 43 15.35 -19.94 -19.83
N THR A 44 15.73 -20.54 -18.69
CA THR A 44 15.85 -22.00 -18.56
C THR A 44 14.52 -22.74 -18.47
N LEU A 45 13.41 -22.04 -18.24
CA LEU A 45 12.09 -22.65 -18.05
C LEU A 45 11.39 -22.97 -19.37
N SER A 46 10.71 -24.12 -19.43
CA SER A 46 9.81 -24.47 -20.54
C SER A 46 8.60 -23.53 -20.62
N PRO A 47 7.87 -23.49 -21.76
CA PRO A 47 6.64 -22.71 -21.85
C PRO A 47 5.59 -23.07 -20.79
N GLU A 48 5.47 -24.36 -20.46
CA GLU A 48 4.57 -24.85 -19.41
C GLU A 48 5.03 -24.39 -18.02
N GLU A 49 6.33 -24.48 -17.73
CA GLU A 49 6.93 -24.01 -16.47
C GLU A 49 6.76 -22.49 -16.30
N ARG A 50 6.97 -21.69 -17.37
CA ARG A 50 6.74 -20.24 -17.36
C ARG A 50 5.26 -19.91 -17.11
N THR A 51 4.34 -20.66 -17.71
CA THR A 51 2.90 -20.47 -17.51
C THR A 51 2.51 -20.76 -16.06
N GLU A 52 3.02 -21.84 -15.49
CA GLU A 52 2.81 -22.17 -14.07
C GLU A 52 3.44 -21.10 -13.16
N TYR A 53 4.66 -20.62 -13.48
CA TYR A 53 5.33 -19.56 -12.70
C TYR A 53 4.50 -18.27 -12.66
N ARG A 54 4.02 -17.79 -13.81
CA ARG A 54 3.15 -16.61 -13.90
C ARG A 54 1.86 -16.77 -13.10
N ALA A 55 1.31 -17.99 -13.03
CA ALA A 55 0.11 -18.28 -12.25
C ALA A 55 0.38 -18.30 -10.73
N LEU A 56 1.52 -18.82 -10.29
CA LEU A 56 1.93 -18.84 -8.88
C LEU A 56 2.33 -17.45 -8.37
N PHE A 57 2.94 -16.64 -9.23
CA PHE A 57 3.47 -15.32 -8.91
C PHE A 57 2.81 -14.26 -9.79
N PRO A 58 1.56 -13.91 -9.50
CA PRO A 58 0.86 -12.93 -10.30
C PRO A 58 1.40 -11.52 -10.02
N GLU A 59 1.45 -10.68 -11.05
CA GLU A 59 1.96 -9.30 -10.95
C GLU A 59 1.15 -8.50 -9.93
N PRO A 60 1.78 -7.70 -9.04
CA PRO A 60 1.07 -6.69 -8.28
C PRO A 60 0.54 -5.58 -9.19
N VAL A 61 -0.44 -4.81 -8.71
CA VAL A 61 -1.02 -3.68 -9.46
C VAL A 61 0.05 -2.70 -9.98
N THR A 62 1.11 -2.44 -9.20
CA THR A 62 2.19 -1.53 -9.57
C THR A 62 3.21 -2.12 -10.57
N TRP A 63 3.01 -3.37 -11.02
CA TRP A 63 3.87 -4.07 -11.98
C TRP A 63 3.09 -4.59 -13.19
N LYS A 64 1.87 -4.09 -13.41
CA LYS A 64 0.93 -4.68 -14.35
C LYS A 64 1.43 -4.65 -15.80
N GLY A 65 1.40 -5.81 -16.45
CA GLY A 65 1.92 -6.04 -17.81
C GLY A 65 3.44 -6.12 -17.89
N TRP A 66 4.11 -6.42 -16.77
CA TRP A 66 5.52 -6.80 -16.74
C TRP A 66 5.81 -8.01 -17.63
N TRP A 67 4.96 -9.03 -17.56
CA TRP A 67 5.17 -10.30 -18.25
C TRP A 67 5.07 -10.22 -19.77
N ASP A 68 4.36 -9.21 -20.27
CA ASP A 68 4.05 -9.05 -21.68
C ASP A 68 4.72 -7.79 -22.26
N ASP A 69 5.62 -7.14 -21.51
CA ASP A 69 6.32 -5.91 -21.88
C ASP A 69 5.39 -4.76 -22.33
N GLU A 70 4.16 -4.73 -21.80
CA GLU A 70 3.15 -3.72 -22.09
C GLU A 70 2.73 -3.02 -20.79
N ASP A 71 2.89 -1.70 -20.70
CA ASP A 71 2.33 -0.98 -19.56
C ASP A 71 0.80 -0.86 -19.70
N SER A 72 0.08 -1.68 -18.93
CA SER A 72 -1.38 -1.70 -18.86
C SER A 72 -1.91 -1.15 -17.54
N SER A 73 -1.05 -0.50 -16.77
CA SER A 73 -1.43 0.26 -15.58
C SER A 73 -2.35 1.40 -15.99
N LYS A 74 -3.38 1.60 -15.17
CA LYS A 74 -4.27 2.74 -15.35
C LYS A 74 -3.81 3.80 -14.36
N VAL A 75 -3.76 5.06 -14.80
CA VAL A 75 -3.32 6.17 -13.95
C VAL A 75 -4.40 7.26 -13.89
N LEU A 76 -4.42 8.01 -12.79
CA LEU A 76 -5.02 9.34 -12.77
C LEU A 76 -3.94 10.37 -13.05
N GLU A 77 -4.31 11.38 -13.85
CA GLU A 77 -3.38 12.42 -14.30
C GLU A 77 -3.93 13.81 -13.93
N HIS A 78 -3.06 14.66 -13.39
CA HIS A 78 -3.35 16.07 -13.17
C HIS A 78 -2.09 16.91 -13.37
N GLY A 79 -2.00 17.59 -14.52
CA GLY A 79 -0.74 18.23 -14.93
C GLY A 79 0.33 17.15 -15.13
N ASP A 80 1.47 17.30 -14.46
CA ASP A 80 2.56 16.32 -14.48
C ASP A 80 2.43 15.23 -13.39
N PHE A 81 1.41 15.32 -12.52
CA PHE A 81 1.19 14.34 -11.47
C PHE A 81 0.47 13.10 -12.01
N LEU A 82 1.03 11.93 -11.75
CA LEU A 82 0.49 10.63 -12.11
C LEU A 82 0.38 9.74 -10.87
N VAL A 83 -0.69 8.97 -10.74
CA VAL A 83 -0.82 7.93 -9.70
C VAL A 83 -1.58 6.73 -10.23
N ASP A 84 -1.08 5.53 -9.97
CA ASP A 84 -1.73 4.28 -10.35
C ASP A 84 -3.10 4.13 -9.68
N VAL A 85 -4.07 3.65 -10.45
CA VAL A 85 -5.39 3.27 -9.94
C VAL A 85 -5.56 1.77 -9.91
N TRP A 86 -5.98 1.29 -8.74
CA TRP A 86 -6.22 -0.13 -8.50
C TRP A 86 -7.62 -0.56 -8.94
N GLN A 87 -8.54 0.41 -8.98
CA GLN A 87 -9.91 0.25 -9.46
C GLN A 87 -10.22 1.32 -10.51
N PRO A 88 -11.25 1.09 -11.36
CA PRO A 88 -11.74 2.10 -12.29
C PRO A 88 -11.93 3.47 -11.63
N GLU A 89 -11.48 4.51 -12.33
CA GLU A 89 -11.57 5.92 -11.91
C GLU A 89 -10.92 6.27 -10.55
N GLY A 90 -10.10 5.37 -9.97
CA GLY A 90 -9.47 5.57 -8.67
C GLY A 90 -10.42 5.42 -7.47
N GLN A 91 -11.57 4.76 -7.67
CA GLN A 91 -12.54 4.56 -6.60
C GLN A 91 -12.10 3.48 -5.60
N PRO A 92 -12.53 3.54 -4.34
CA PRO A 92 -12.33 2.45 -3.40
C PRO A 92 -13.09 1.18 -3.80
N LYS A 93 -12.43 0.02 -3.74
CA LYS A 93 -13.07 -1.30 -3.81
C LYS A 93 -14.04 -1.51 -2.65
N TYR A 94 -13.67 -1.02 -1.46
CA TYR A 94 -14.50 -1.08 -0.26
C TYR A 94 -14.99 0.31 0.12
N THR A 95 -16.28 0.41 0.43
CA THR A 95 -16.89 1.67 0.84
C THR A 95 -17.76 1.47 2.07
N ARG A 96 -18.07 2.59 2.75
CA ARG A 96 -19.06 2.58 3.82
C ARG A 96 -20.41 2.07 3.32
N GLN A 97 -20.82 2.47 2.12
CA GLN A 97 -22.08 2.02 1.53
C GLN A 97 -22.11 0.50 1.34
N TRP A 98 -21.03 -0.07 0.80
CA TRP A 98 -20.87 -1.52 0.69
C TRP A 98 -21.03 -2.21 2.05
N LEU A 99 -20.32 -1.72 3.07
CA LEU A 99 -20.38 -2.31 4.40
C LEU A 99 -21.78 -2.22 5.03
N GLN A 100 -22.47 -1.10 4.81
CA GLN A 100 -23.86 -0.92 5.27
C GLN A 100 -24.83 -1.88 4.58
N GLN A 101 -24.62 -2.16 3.29
CA GLN A 101 -25.42 -3.14 2.55
C GLN A 101 -25.17 -4.56 3.07
N GLU A 102 -23.91 -4.95 3.28
CA GLU A 102 -23.56 -6.25 3.88
C GLU A 102 -24.20 -6.41 5.26
N PHE A 103 -24.12 -5.36 6.10
CA PHE A 103 -24.72 -5.34 7.43
C PHE A 103 -26.25 -5.45 7.39
N ALA A 104 -26.90 -4.68 6.52
CA ALA A 104 -28.36 -4.74 6.33
C ALA A 104 -28.83 -6.11 5.78
N ALA A 105 -27.98 -6.80 5.01
CA ALA A 105 -28.22 -8.16 4.54
C ALA A 105 -27.96 -9.24 5.61
N GLY A 106 -27.62 -8.86 6.85
CA GLY A 106 -27.38 -9.78 7.96
C GLY A 106 -26.02 -10.48 7.91
N LYS A 107 -25.08 -10.03 7.07
CA LYS A 107 -23.73 -10.60 7.03
C LYS A 107 -22.90 -10.08 8.21
N THR A 108 -22.45 -10.99 9.05
CA THR A 108 -21.57 -10.65 10.18
C THR A 108 -20.13 -10.55 9.71
N ARG A 109 -19.51 -9.37 9.90
CA ARG A 109 -18.07 -9.13 9.68
C ARG A 109 -17.42 -8.78 11.02
N LYS A 110 -16.26 -9.35 11.33
CA LYS A 110 -15.46 -8.92 12.48
C LYS A 110 -14.90 -7.52 12.20
N LEU A 111 -15.01 -6.60 13.15
CA LEU A 111 -14.42 -5.26 13.04
C LEU A 111 -13.11 -5.18 13.83
N CYS A 112 -12.06 -4.73 13.16
CA CYS A 112 -10.78 -4.40 13.78
C CYS A 112 -10.70 -2.88 13.97
N LEU A 113 -11.23 -2.39 15.09
CA LEU A 113 -11.11 -0.98 15.46
C LEU A 113 -9.68 -0.67 15.86
N PHE A 114 -9.10 0.38 15.29
CA PHE A 114 -7.78 0.89 15.63
C PHE A 114 -7.77 2.41 15.72
N TRP A 115 -6.97 2.94 16.64
CA TRP A 115 -6.73 4.37 16.80
C TRP A 115 -5.46 4.58 17.63
N GLY A 116 -4.77 5.70 17.43
CA GLY A 116 -3.44 5.94 18.00
C GLY A 116 -2.32 5.33 17.14
N HIS A 117 -1.07 5.63 17.49
CA HIS A 117 0.12 5.27 16.70
C HIS A 117 1.32 4.88 17.56
N GLN A 118 1.12 4.74 18.89
CA GLN A 118 2.21 4.41 19.80
C GLN A 118 2.40 2.89 19.86
N PRO A 119 3.65 2.40 19.94
CA PRO A 119 3.92 1.00 20.23
C PRO A 119 3.39 0.62 21.62
N SER A 120 3.23 -0.67 21.88
CA SER A 120 3.00 -1.13 23.26
C SER A 120 4.26 -0.95 24.11
N GLU A 121 4.10 -0.97 25.43
CA GLU A 121 5.21 -0.79 26.38
C GLU A 121 6.32 -1.85 26.22
N ASP A 122 5.95 -3.05 25.75
CA ASP A 122 6.85 -4.17 25.48
C ASP A 122 7.40 -4.20 24.03
N GLY A 123 7.10 -3.17 23.23
CA GLY A 123 7.58 -3.03 21.85
C GLY A 123 6.87 -3.93 20.83
N GLN A 124 5.86 -4.70 21.25
CA GLN A 124 5.08 -5.52 20.32
C GLN A 124 4.24 -4.67 19.37
N LEU A 125 4.08 -5.18 18.14
CA LEU A 125 3.14 -4.58 17.20
C LEU A 125 1.71 -4.76 17.70
N THR A 126 1.00 -3.64 17.77
CA THR A 126 -0.43 -3.63 18.02
C THR A 126 -1.17 -3.01 16.85
N LYS A 127 -2.50 -2.96 16.93
CA LYS A 127 -3.34 -2.36 15.89
C LYS A 127 -2.99 -0.89 15.60
N SER A 128 -2.27 -0.20 16.49
CA SER A 128 -1.77 1.16 16.24
C SER A 128 -0.83 1.25 15.03
N CYS A 129 -0.20 0.15 14.59
CA CYS A 129 0.67 0.15 13.40
C CYS A 129 -0.08 0.40 12.09
N LEU A 130 -1.40 0.18 12.09
CA LEU A 130 -2.31 0.50 10.98
C LEU A 130 -2.51 2.01 10.79
N SER A 131 -2.09 2.83 11.76
CA SER A 131 -2.19 4.28 11.68
C SER A 131 -1.23 4.87 10.65
N GLN A 132 -1.66 5.96 10.01
CA GLN A 132 -0.82 6.76 9.12
C GLN A 132 0.35 7.43 9.86
N TRP A 133 0.23 7.59 11.18
CA TRP A 133 1.23 8.20 12.05
C TRP A 133 2.18 7.19 12.71
N TRP A 134 2.02 5.89 12.45
CA TRP A 134 3.00 4.92 12.90
C TRP A 134 4.33 5.18 12.20
N MET A 135 5.39 5.37 13.00
CA MET A 135 6.74 5.66 12.52
C MET A 135 7.38 4.37 12.05
N GLU A 136 7.55 4.26 10.74
CA GLU A 136 8.27 3.17 10.08
C GLU A 136 8.70 3.69 8.72
N ASP A 137 9.99 3.53 8.41
CA ASP A 137 10.55 4.04 7.18
C ASP A 137 10.05 3.22 5.98
N PHE A 138 9.81 3.90 4.87
CA PHE A 138 9.59 3.26 3.57
C PHE A 138 10.00 4.21 2.45
N TYR A 139 10.16 3.65 1.26
CA TYR A 139 10.81 4.31 0.15
C TYR A 139 9.97 4.26 -1.12
N THR A 140 10.18 5.27 -1.94
CA THR A 140 9.83 5.29 -3.36
C THR A 140 11.09 5.60 -4.14
N THR A 141 11.02 5.50 -5.46
CA THR A 141 12.08 5.89 -6.39
C THR A 141 12.45 7.37 -6.23
N ALA A 142 11.48 8.20 -5.84
CA ALA A 142 11.68 9.63 -5.67
C ALA A 142 12.28 9.98 -4.30
N ASP A 143 11.72 9.44 -3.22
CA ASP A 143 12.00 9.90 -1.85
C ASP A 143 11.80 8.82 -0.77
N SER A 144 12.37 9.08 0.41
CA SER A 144 12.18 8.31 1.65
C SER A 144 11.17 8.99 2.57
N TYR A 145 10.40 8.20 3.32
CA TYR A 145 9.35 8.69 4.21
C TYR A 145 9.43 8.02 5.58
N LEU A 146 9.26 8.80 6.65
CA LEU A 146 9.29 8.32 8.04
C LEU A 146 7.95 7.74 8.50
N CYS A 147 6.87 8.15 7.85
CA CYS A 147 5.52 7.66 8.11
C CYS A 147 4.58 8.00 6.94
N MET A 148 3.41 7.38 6.96
CA MET A 148 2.43 7.51 5.89
C MET A 148 1.80 8.91 5.79
N GLU A 149 1.63 9.65 6.89
CA GLU A 149 1.12 11.01 6.79
C GLU A 149 2.14 11.96 6.12
N GLN A 150 3.44 11.76 6.33
CA GLN A 150 4.46 12.52 5.61
C GLN A 150 4.32 12.30 4.10
N TYR A 151 4.20 11.04 3.68
CA TYR A 151 3.94 10.67 2.29
C TYR A 151 2.67 11.31 1.73
N MET A 152 1.54 11.19 2.45
CA MET A 152 0.26 11.75 2.01
C MET A 152 0.35 13.28 1.83
N MET A 153 1.03 13.99 2.73
CA MET A 153 1.19 15.44 2.62
C MET A 153 2.17 15.84 1.51
N ALA A 154 3.25 15.08 1.30
CA ALA A 154 4.19 15.30 0.19
C ALA A 154 3.51 15.07 -1.17
N GLY A 155 2.78 13.96 -1.34
CA GLY A 155 2.00 13.67 -2.54
C GLY A 155 0.89 14.69 -2.78
N LYS A 156 0.29 15.24 -1.71
CA LYS A 156 -0.64 16.37 -1.83
C LYS A 156 0.07 17.62 -2.39
N ALA A 157 1.25 17.96 -1.89
CA ALA A 157 2.00 19.11 -2.40
C ALA A 157 2.41 18.90 -3.87
N GLU A 158 2.83 17.68 -4.23
CA GLU A 158 3.19 17.30 -5.59
C GLU A 158 2.01 17.39 -6.57
N LEU A 159 0.83 16.90 -6.17
CA LEU A 159 -0.41 16.98 -6.95
C LEU A 159 -0.76 18.43 -7.36
N PHE A 160 -0.41 19.41 -6.53
CA PHE A 160 -0.65 20.83 -6.80
C PHE A 160 0.64 21.57 -7.23
N SER A 161 1.67 20.84 -7.65
CA SER A 161 2.95 21.35 -8.13
C SER A 161 3.67 22.30 -7.14
N ASP A 162 3.43 22.13 -5.83
CA ASP A 162 4.03 22.94 -4.77
C ASP A 162 5.31 22.29 -4.23
N ASN A 163 6.36 22.31 -5.06
CA ASN A 163 7.65 21.70 -4.75
C ASN A 163 8.31 22.27 -3.49
N GLU A 164 8.07 23.55 -3.18
CA GLU A 164 8.62 24.21 -1.99
C GLU A 164 8.02 23.65 -0.69
N ILE A 165 6.69 23.47 -0.65
CA ILE A 165 6.02 22.85 0.49
C ILE A 165 6.36 21.36 0.57
N ARG A 166 6.45 20.67 -0.58
CA ARG A 166 6.88 19.26 -0.66
C ARG A 166 8.25 19.07 -0.01
N GLU A 167 9.25 19.88 -0.39
CA GLU A 167 10.60 19.81 0.17
C GLU A 167 10.62 20.08 1.68
N GLN A 168 9.82 21.04 2.17
CA GLN A 168 9.68 21.29 3.61
C GLN A 168 9.07 20.11 4.35
N ILE A 169 8.08 19.42 3.76
CA ILE A 169 7.46 18.23 4.36
C ILE A 169 8.47 17.08 4.45
N LEU A 170 9.23 16.83 3.39
CA LEU A 170 10.23 15.75 3.35
C LEU A 170 11.36 15.95 4.37
N LYS A 171 11.75 17.20 4.65
CA LYS A 171 12.74 17.55 5.67
C LYS A 171 12.19 17.58 7.10
N CYS A 172 10.89 17.43 7.29
CA CYS A 172 10.23 17.58 8.58
C CYS A 172 9.91 16.22 9.19
N SER A 173 10.28 16.03 10.46
CA SER A 173 9.96 14.82 11.24
C SER A 173 8.91 15.07 12.33
N ASP A 174 8.48 16.32 12.57
CA ASP A 174 7.46 16.64 13.58
C ASP A 174 6.03 16.47 13.01
N PRO A 175 5.20 15.59 13.58
CA PRO A 175 3.83 15.33 13.10
C PRO A 175 2.95 16.59 13.01
N LYS A 176 3.06 17.50 13.98
CA LYS A 176 2.23 18.72 13.99
C LYS A 176 2.63 19.65 12.87
N GLN A 177 3.92 19.78 12.61
CA GLN A 177 4.46 20.61 11.54
C GLN A 177 4.18 20.03 10.16
N ILE A 178 4.35 18.72 9.94
CA ILE A 178 3.96 18.04 8.68
C ILE A 178 2.50 18.36 8.34
N LYS A 179 1.60 18.18 9.31
CA LYS A 179 0.17 18.47 9.11
C LYS A 179 -0.11 19.96 8.89
N ALA A 180 0.66 20.85 9.50
CA ALA A 180 0.54 22.29 9.27
C ALA A 180 1.02 22.70 7.87
N LEU A 181 2.10 22.09 7.36
CA LEU A 181 2.60 22.30 6.01
C LEU A 181 1.61 21.78 4.96
N GLY A 182 1.02 20.61 5.17
CA GLY A 182 -0.02 20.08 4.28
C GLY A 182 -1.29 20.95 4.17
N ARG A 183 -1.55 21.82 5.15
CA ARG A 183 -2.62 22.84 5.08
C ARG A 183 -2.20 24.11 4.32
N LYS A 184 -0.90 24.30 4.08
CA LYS A 184 -0.33 25.46 3.38
C LYS A 184 -0.02 25.20 1.90
N VAL A 185 -0.27 23.99 1.40
CA VAL A 185 -0.12 23.65 -0.02
C VAL A 185 -0.86 24.67 -0.89
N ARG A 186 -0.11 25.34 -1.77
CA ARG A 186 -0.61 26.34 -2.71
C ARG A 186 -1.39 25.66 -3.83
N GLY A 187 -2.31 26.39 -4.45
CA GLY A 187 -3.12 25.86 -5.55
C GLY A 187 -4.10 24.75 -5.16
N PHE A 188 -4.30 24.49 -3.87
CA PHE A 188 -5.17 23.42 -3.38
C PHE A 188 -6.61 23.57 -3.90
N ASP A 189 -7.06 22.57 -4.65
CA ASP A 189 -8.44 22.38 -5.06
C ASP A 189 -9.03 21.12 -4.40
N GLN A 190 -10.13 21.30 -3.67
CA GLN A 190 -10.76 20.20 -2.93
C GLN A 190 -11.29 19.10 -3.84
N LYS A 191 -11.82 19.43 -5.02
CA LYS A 191 -12.39 18.44 -5.95
C LYS A 191 -11.30 17.60 -6.60
N VAL A 192 -10.19 18.23 -6.96
CA VAL A 192 -8.98 17.54 -7.42
C VAL A 192 -8.47 16.64 -6.30
N TRP A 193 -8.30 17.16 -5.08
CA TRP A 193 -7.86 16.33 -3.96
C TRP A 193 -8.80 15.15 -3.68
N ASP A 194 -10.12 15.34 -3.72
CA ASP A 194 -11.09 14.27 -3.49
C ASP A 194 -11.00 13.16 -4.53
N LYS A 195 -10.61 13.46 -5.76
CA LYS A 195 -10.38 12.48 -6.83
C LYS A 195 -9.09 11.67 -6.63
N PHE A 196 -8.03 12.28 -6.07
CA PHE A 196 -6.69 11.67 -6.03
C PHE A 196 -6.30 11.10 -4.66
N LYS A 197 -6.81 11.65 -3.56
CA LYS A 197 -6.37 11.33 -2.19
C LYS A 197 -6.40 9.84 -1.87
N TYR A 198 -7.40 9.13 -2.39
CA TYR A 198 -7.55 7.70 -2.15
C TYR A 198 -6.43 6.90 -2.82
N ALA A 199 -6.21 7.12 -4.11
CA ALA A 199 -5.14 6.46 -4.86
C ALA A 199 -3.76 6.76 -4.25
N ILE A 200 -3.50 8.00 -3.85
CA ILE A 200 -2.26 8.40 -3.15
C ILE A 200 -2.09 7.59 -1.86
N VAL A 201 -3.08 7.60 -0.97
CA VAL A 201 -2.97 6.88 0.32
C VAL A 201 -2.91 5.37 0.13
N LEU A 202 -3.59 4.83 -0.88
CA LEU A 202 -3.55 3.41 -1.22
C LEU A 202 -2.14 2.99 -1.66
N LEU A 203 -1.53 3.74 -2.59
CA LEU A 203 -0.18 3.50 -3.09
C LEU A 203 0.86 3.66 -1.97
N GLY A 204 0.76 4.69 -1.14
CA GLY A 204 1.66 4.86 0.01
C GLY A 204 1.57 3.69 0.99
N ASN A 205 0.36 3.24 1.34
CA ASN A 205 0.20 2.08 2.21
C ASN A 205 0.73 0.80 1.56
N TRP A 206 0.62 0.65 0.24
CA TRP A 206 1.29 -0.43 -0.49
C TRP A 206 2.80 -0.40 -0.31
N HIS A 207 3.46 0.75 -0.49
CA HIS A 207 4.90 0.88 -0.25
C HIS A 207 5.25 0.53 1.20
N LYS A 208 4.57 1.14 2.17
CA LYS A 208 4.80 0.90 3.60
C LYS A 208 4.68 -0.58 3.97
N PHE A 209 3.55 -1.21 3.65
CA PHE A 209 3.26 -2.58 4.08
C PHE A 209 3.89 -3.66 3.20
N SER A 210 4.25 -3.36 1.95
CA SER A 210 4.99 -4.33 1.14
C SER A 210 6.43 -4.42 1.62
N GLN A 211 7.10 -3.29 1.88
CA GLN A 211 8.51 -3.23 2.27
C GLN A 211 8.76 -3.71 3.71
N ASN A 212 7.86 -3.39 4.65
CA ASN A 212 8.03 -3.73 6.07
C ASN A 212 7.40 -5.08 6.42
N ARG A 213 8.22 -6.11 6.60
CA ARG A 213 7.77 -7.50 6.81
C ARG A 213 6.86 -7.66 8.04
N GLU A 214 7.23 -7.12 9.20
CA GLU A 214 6.41 -7.29 10.41
C GLU A 214 5.05 -6.59 10.28
N LEU A 215 5.02 -5.41 9.65
CA LEU A 215 3.78 -4.69 9.35
C LEU A 215 2.91 -5.47 8.35
N ARG A 216 3.53 -6.06 7.32
CA ARG A 216 2.88 -6.93 6.34
C ARG A 216 2.19 -8.10 7.02
N GLU A 217 2.93 -8.82 7.84
CA GLU A 217 2.45 -9.98 8.58
C GLU A 217 1.31 -9.59 9.53
N PHE A 218 1.43 -8.45 10.22
CA PHE A 218 0.35 -7.92 11.05
C PHE A 218 -0.91 -7.62 10.22
N LEU A 219 -0.78 -6.92 9.09
CA LEU A 219 -1.91 -6.59 8.22
C LEU A 219 -2.60 -7.86 7.68
N LEU A 220 -1.83 -8.85 7.24
CA LEU A 220 -2.35 -10.15 6.77
C LEU A 220 -3.05 -10.92 7.91
N SER A 221 -2.51 -10.87 9.13
CA SER A 221 -3.10 -11.53 10.31
C SER A 221 -4.50 -11.04 10.67
N THR A 222 -4.90 -9.86 10.19
CA THR A 222 -6.26 -9.34 10.39
C THR A 222 -7.34 -10.16 9.66
N GLY A 223 -6.93 -11.10 8.79
CA GLY A 223 -7.80 -12.04 8.09
C GLY A 223 -8.82 -11.29 7.22
N ASP A 224 -10.09 -11.61 7.40
CA ASP A 224 -11.19 -10.94 6.67
C ASP A 224 -11.91 -9.88 7.51
N SER A 225 -11.27 -9.42 8.60
CA SER A 225 -11.82 -8.36 9.44
C SER A 225 -11.90 -7.06 8.64
N VAL A 226 -12.95 -6.27 8.85
CA VAL A 226 -13.03 -4.90 8.34
C VAL A 226 -12.15 -4.03 9.24
N LEU A 227 -11.19 -3.34 8.65
CA LEU A 227 -10.30 -2.44 9.38
C LEU A 227 -11.01 -1.09 9.54
N VAL A 228 -10.99 -0.55 10.76
CA VAL A 228 -11.77 0.64 11.09
C VAL A 228 -10.93 1.63 11.87
N GLU A 229 -10.65 2.78 11.25
CA GLU A 229 -9.99 3.89 11.94
C GLU A 229 -11.00 4.59 12.87
N ALA A 230 -10.95 4.21 14.14
CA ALA A 230 -11.83 4.69 15.21
C ALA A 230 -11.37 6.05 15.77
N SER A 231 -11.05 6.98 14.87
CA SER A 231 -10.75 8.37 15.20
C SER A 231 -12.03 9.11 15.52
N PRO A 232 -12.16 9.76 16.70
CA PRO A 232 -13.35 10.54 17.06
C PRO A 232 -13.44 11.88 16.32
N TYR A 233 -12.35 12.31 15.65
CA TYR A 233 -12.24 13.63 15.03
C TYR A 233 -12.26 13.59 13.50
N ASP A 234 -11.87 12.47 12.90
CA ASP A 234 -11.75 12.32 11.45
C ASP A 234 -13.03 11.75 10.83
N ASN A 235 -13.59 12.46 9.85
CA ASN A 235 -14.79 12.07 9.11
C ASN A 235 -14.50 11.56 7.69
N ILE A 236 -13.25 11.60 7.23
CA ILE A 236 -12.83 11.13 5.91
C ILE A 236 -12.10 9.78 6.07
N TRP A 237 -10.97 9.79 6.76
CA TRP A 237 -10.15 8.59 6.96
C TRP A 237 -10.71 7.69 8.07
N GLY A 238 -11.34 8.30 9.08
CA GLY A 238 -11.97 7.60 10.21
C GLY A 238 -13.50 7.59 10.22
N ILE A 239 -14.07 7.05 11.30
CA ILE A 239 -15.53 6.90 11.50
C ILE A 239 -16.18 7.98 12.37
N ARG A 240 -15.39 8.90 12.92
CA ARG A 240 -15.82 9.95 13.86
C ARG A 240 -16.46 9.39 15.15
N LEU A 241 -15.93 8.27 15.63
CA LEU A 241 -16.32 7.61 16.87
C LEU A 241 -15.07 6.98 17.51
N PRO A 242 -14.90 7.04 18.83
CA PRO A 242 -13.79 6.35 19.51
C PRO A 242 -14.03 4.83 19.52
N ALA A 243 -12.96 4.05 19.59
CA ALA A 243 -13.02 2.58 19.60
C ALA A 243 -13.84 2.00 20.77
N SER A 244 -13.94 2.74 21.89
CA SER A 244 -14.72 2.37 23.07
C SER A 244 -16.23 2.60 22.92
N SER A 245 -16.67 3.31 21.88
CA SER A 245 -18.10 3.56 21.65
C SER A 245 -18.79 2.28 21.16
N PRO A 246 -19.92 1.85 21.76
CA PRO A 246 -20.73 0.77 21.21
C PRO A 246 -21.18 1.03 19.77
N GLU A 247 -21.41 2.31 19.41
CA GLU A 247 -21.79 2.72 18.05
C GLU A 247 -20.68 2.46 17.02
N ALA A 248 -19.41 2.34 17.45
CA ALA A 248 -18.31 2.03 16.54
C ALA A 248 -18.46 0.62 15.93
N GLN A 249 -19.23 -0.27 16.58
CA GLN A 249 -19.51 -1.60 16.08
C GLN A 249 -20.65 -1.65 15.04
N ASP A 250 -21.35 -0.52 14.82
CA ASP A 250 -22.47 -0.43 13.89
C ASP A 250 -22.15 0.52 12.73
N PRO A 251 -21.85 0.01 11.52
CA PRO A 251 -21.57 0.81 10.33
C PRO A 251 -22.69 1.79 9.92
N ILE A 252 -23.92 1.57 10.38
CA ILE A 252 -25.05 2.48 10.15
C ILE A 252 -24.87 3.76 10.99
N LYS A 253 -24.30 3.66 12.18
CA LYS A 253 -24.11 4.77 13.13
C LYS A 253 -22.87 5.62 12.87
N TRP A 254 -21.95 5.14 12.04
CA TRP A 254 -20.73 5.87 11.70
C TRP A 254 -21.05 7.25 11.10
N ARG A 255 -20.21 8.24 11.39
CA ARG A 255 -20.38 9.61 10.87
C ARG A 255 -19.22 10.03 9.96
N GLY A 256 -18.23 9.16 9.80
CA GLY A 256 -17.14 9.30 8.84
C GLY A 256 -17.18 8.24 7.73
N GLN A 257 -16.21 8.30 6.83
CA GLN A 257 -16.14 7.45 5.64
C GLN A 257 -15.23 6.23 5.80
N ASN A 258 -14.36 6.18 6.81
CA ASN A 258 -13.41 5.09 7.04
C ASN A 258 -12.49 4.77 5.84
N LEU A 259 -12.09 5.78 5.06
CA LEU A 259 -11.29 5.54 3.84
C LEU A 259 -9.96 4.84 4.14
N LEU A 260 -9.35 5.08 5.31
CA LEU A 260 -8.06 4.46 5.65
C LEU A 260 -8.23 2.95 5.84
N GLY A 261 -9.24 2.56 6.61
CA GLY A 261 -9.53 1.15 6.84
C GLY A 261 -9.78 0.41 5.53
N PHE A 262 -10.49 1.02 4.59
CA PHE A 262 -10.74 0.45 3.27
C PHE A 262 -9.49 0.35 2.40
N ALA A 263 -8.64 1.38 2.38
CA ALA A 263 -7.37 1.35 1.65
C ALA A 263 -6.45 0.23 2.18
N LEU A 264 -6.35 0.07 3.51
CA LEU A 264 -5.57 -1.00 4.13
C LEU A 264 -6.13 -2.40 3.79
N MET A 265 -7.45 -2.55 3.66
CA MET A 265 -8.06 -3.80 3.23
C MET A 265 -7.72 -4.13 1.77
N GLU A 266 -7.70 -3.14 0.89
CA GLU A 266 -7.27 -3.34 -0.51
C GLU A 266 -5.80 -3.73 -0.59
N VAL A 267 -4.93 -3.04 0.15
CA VAL A 267 -3.50 -3.40 0.27
C VAL A 267 -3.34 -4.82 0.81
N ARG A 268 -4.12 -5.20 1.84
CA ARG A 268 -4.09 -6.56 2.40
C ARG A 268 -4.49 -7.61 1.37
N ASP A 269 -5.56 -7.36 0.61
CA ASP A 269 -6.02 -8.30 -0.42
C ASP A 269 -4.94 -8.51 -1.48
N GLU A 270 -4.28 -7.43 -1.88
CA GLU A 270 -3.23 -7.46 -2.89
C GLU A 270 -1.97 -8.15 -2.38
N LEU A 271 -1.52 -7.82 -1.16
CA LEU A 271 -0.40 -8.51 -0.51
C LEU A 271 -0.69 -10.01 -0.41
N ARG A 272 -1.88 -10.39 0.06
CA ARG A 272 -2.29 -11.80 0.15
C ARG A 272 -2.18 -12.50 -1.19
N ARG A 273 -2.62 -11.87 -2.27
CA ARG A 273 -2.58 -12.42 -3.63
C ARG A 273 -1.14 -12.62 -4.13
N VAL A 274 -0.27 -11.63 -3.96
CA VAL A 274 1.08 -11.69 -4.54
C VAL A 274 2.08 -12.45 -3.67
N THR A 275 1.80 -12.62 -2.36
CA THR A 275 2.66 -13.36 -1.45
C THR A 275 2.19 -14.78 -1.15
N GLU A 276 1.07 -15.22 -1.76
CA GLU A 276 0.48 -16.55 -1.50
C GLU A 276 1.49 -17.68 -1.62
N ASN A 277 2.36 -17.60 -2.64
CA ASN A 277 3.34 -18.63 -2.98
C ASN A 277 4.79 -18.23 -2.63
N GLU A 278 5.00 -17.18 -1.82
CA GLU A 278 6.36 -16.68 -1.53
C GLU A 278 7.24 -17.69 -0.78
N MET A 279 6.62 -18.67 -0.11
CA MET A 279 7.31 -19.77 0.58
C MET A 279 7.83 -20.86 -0.37
N LEU A 280 7.41 -20.85 -1.64
CA LEU A 280 7.95 -21.76 -2.66
C LEU A 280 9.31 -21.29 -3.21
N CYS A 281 9.67 -20.03 -2.98
CA CYS A 281 10.88 -19.44 -3.52
C CYS A 281 12.13 -19.90 -2.77
N ASP A 282 13.21 -20.13 -3.53
CA ASP A 282 14.57 -20.28 -3.01
C ASP A 282 15.15 -18.88 -2.71
N TRP A 283 14.91 -18.40 -1.50
CA TRP A 283 15.36 -17.06 -1.08
C TRP A 283 16.89 -16.91 -0.99
N SER A 284 17.68 -17.99 -1.06
CA SER A 284 19.15 -17.84 -1.15
C SER A 284 19.56 -17.13 -2.43
N SER A 285 18.80 -17.34 -3.51
CA SER A 285 19.06 -16.74 -4.82
C SER A 285 19.01 -15.21 -4.83
N VAL A 286 18.34 -14.58 -3.87
CA VAL A 286 18.31 -13.11 -3.76
C VAL A 286 19.67 -12.55 -3.30
N TRP A 287 20.39 -13.30 -2.48
CA TRP A 287 21.62 -12.85 -1.82
C TRP A 287 22.90 -13.46 -2.41
N GLU A 288 22.75 -14.31 -3.42
CA GLU A 288 23.88 -14.84 -4.18
C GLU A 288 24.56 -13.70 -4.93
N THR A 289 25.81 -13.43 -4.56
CA THR A 289 26.74 -12.49 -5.18
C THR A 289 27.74 -13.20 -6.06
#